data_AF-A0A1Q8QDA0-F1
#
_entry.id   AF-A0A1Q8QDA0-F1
#
_cell.length_a   1.000
_cell.length_b   1.000
_cell.length_c   1.000
_cell.angle_alpha   90.00
_cell.angle_beta   90.00
_cell.angle_gamma   90.00
#
_symmetry.space_group_name_H-M   'P 1'
#
loop_
_entity.id
_entity.type
_entity.pdbx_description
1 polymer ?
#
loop_
_entity_poly.entity_id
_entity_poly.type
_entity_poly.pdbx_seq_one_letter_code
_entity_poly.pdbx_strand_id
1 'polypeptide(L)'
;MSDTSYRIDLASVKPLAATLKAVSLAEAPEDLFQMVMTAKQAMLEQQYSQIPDISRNPTYAQYASVVVNGKVVAKIDNHGFVETANATAGPCADAIKEADAGSRGSSGPELAQARAEKIAEAMHGTIVKAPTAMTQRAFDATAQPQATVNYEAMRRDPEYAQIEQLKKAHAAFLAQQMEQQDSVA
;
A
#
# COMPACT_ATOMS: atom_id res chain seq x y z
N MET A 1 21.36 14.92 -23.29
CA MET A 1 21.40 16.32 -22.82
C MET A 1 20.83 16.30 -21.41
N SER A 2 21.67 16.54 -20.40
CA SER A 2 21.26 16.44 -18.99
C SER A 2 20.57 17.75 -18.59
N ASP A 3 19.29 17.67 -18.27
CA ASP A 3 18.45 18.80 -17.91
C ASP A 3 18.90 19.39 -16.55
N THR A 4 19.68 20.46 -16.62
CA THR A 4 20.25 21.16 -15.45
C THR A 4 19.25 22.07 -14.73
N SER A 5 17.97 22.08 -15.14
CA SER A 5 16.94 23.00 -14.66
C SER A 5 16.45 22.76 -13.21
N TYR A 6 16.90 21.68 -12.56
CA TYR A 6 16.54 21.35 -11.16
C TYR A 6 17.74 21.30 -10.21
N ARG A 7 18.75 22.16 -10.41
CA ARG A 7 19.80 22.33 -9.41
C ARG A 7 19.35 23.34 -8.36
N ILE A 8 19.04 22.84 -7.17
CA ILE A 8 18.93 23.67 -5.97
C ILE A 8 20.33 24.22 -5.68
N ASP A 9 20.52 25.51 -5.87
CA ASP A 9 21.71 26.20 -5.38
C ASP A 9 21.63 26.25 -3.86
N LEU A 10 22.45 25.43 -3.19
CA LEU A 10 22.49 25.37 -1.73
C LEU A 10 22.87 26.72 -1.10
N ALA A 11 23.58 27.59 -1.83
CA ALA A 11 23.89 28.94 -1.36
C ALA A 11 22.67 29.87 -1.39
N SER A 12 21.64 29.54 -2.18
CA SER A 12 20.37 30.29 -2.27
C SER A 12 19.35 29.91 -1.21
N VAL A 13 19.57 28.80 -0.48
CA VAL A 13 18.68 28.35 0.59
C VAL A 13 18.95 29.16 1.84
N LYS A 14 17.96 29.95 2.26
CA LYS A 14 18.00 30.62 3.57
C LYS A 14 17.50 29.65 4.63
N PRO A 15 18.23 29.44 5.74
CA PRO A 15 17.68 28.70 6.86
C PRO A 15 16.44 29.41 7.36
N LEU A 16 15.35 28.66 7.52
CA LEU A 16 14.20 29.14 8.27
C LEU A 16 14.67 29.34 9.72
N ALA A 17 14.82 30.60 10.14
CA ALA A 17 14.97 30.96 11.54
C ALA A 17 13.61 30.80 12.23
N ALA A 18 13.12 29.56 12.28
CA ALA A 18 11.88 29.21 12.94
C ALA A 18 12.18 29.04 14.43
N THR A 19 11.82 30.02 15.26
CA THR A 19 11.76 29.87 16.72
C THR A 19 10.48 29.12 17.10
N LEU A 20 10.28 27.94 16.50
CA LEU A 20 9.18 27.07 16.89
C LEU A 20 9.53 26.51 18.26
N LYS A 21 8.72 26.84 19.27
CA LYS A 21 8.79 26.11 20.54
C LYS A 21 8.47 24.66 20.21
N ALA A 22 9.40 23.76 20.51
CA ALA A 22 9.09 22.33 20.50
C ALA A 22 7.97 22.12 21.52
N VAL A 23 6.76 21.86 21.03
CA VAL A 23 5.65 21.45 21.88
C VAL A 23 5.81 19.96 22.11
N SER A 24 5.82 19.53 23.37
CA SER A 24 5.77 18.11 23.70
C SER A 24 4.56 17.49 23.01
N LEU A 25 4.70 16.32 22.39
CA LEU A 25 3.57 15.67 21.74
C LEU A 25 2.41 15.44 22.72
N ALA A 26 2.71 15.19 23.99
CA ALA A 26 1.70 15.05 25.04
C ALA A 26 0.92 16.35 25.35
N GLU A 27 1.39 17.49 24.88
CA GLU A 27 0.75 18.81 25.07
C GLU A 27 0.18 19.34 23.74
N ALA A 28 0.25 18.54 22.67
CA ALA A 28 -0.25 18.93 21.36
C ALA A 28 -1.79 19.10 21.38
N PRO A 29 -2.35 19.89 20.46
CA PRO A 29 -3.80 19.92 20.23
C PRO A 29 -4.35 18.51 19.96
N GLU A 30 -5.55 18.23 20.46
CA GLU A 30 -6.19 16.89 20.40
C GLU A 30 -6.12 16.26 19.00
N ASP A 31 -6.52 16.99 17.96
CA ASP A 31 -6.53 16.48 16.58
C ASP A 31 -5.12 16.04 16.11
N LEU A 32 -4.09 16.82 16.46
CA LEU A 32 -2.71 16.50 16.13
C LEU A 32 -2.20 15.31 16.96
N PHE A 33 -2.55 15.26 18.24
CA PHE A 33 -2.22 14.14 19.10
C PHE A 33 -2.81 12.84 18.55
N GLN A 34 -4.13 12.82 18.29
CA GLN A 34 -4.80 11.63 17.74
C GLN A 34 -4.22 11.21 16.40
N MET A 35 -4.00 12.14 15.48
CA MET A 35 -3.37 11.83 14.19
C MET A 35 -2.02 11.12 14.36
N VAL A 36 -1.15 11.64 15.22
CA VAL A 36 0.17 11.06 15.46
C VAL A 36 0.05 9.71 16.17
N MET A 37 -0.85 9.58 17.14
CA MET A 37 -1.05 8.32 17.87
C MET A 37 -1.62 7.21 16.98
N THR A 38 -2.58 7.54 16.12
CA THR A 38 -3.11 6.60 15.11
C THR A 38 -2.00 6.16 14.15
N ALA A 39 -1.18 7.09 13.66
CA ALA A 39 -0.07 6.76 12.78
C ALA A 39 0.96 5.85 13.46
N LYS A 40 1.37 6.17 14.70
CA LYS A 40 2.29 5.34 15.49
C LYS A 40 1.75 3.94 15.72
N GLN A 41 0.47 3.84 16.11
CA GLN A 41 -0.19 2.55 16.33
C GLN A 41 -0.25 1.73 15.03
N ALA A 42 -0.65 2.34 13.91
CA ALA A 42 -0.72 1.67 12.61
C ALA A 42 0.65 1.19 12.13
N MET A 43 1.70 1.99 12.32
CA MET A 43 3.07 1.59 11.98
C MET A 43 3.53 0.40 12.82
N LEU A 44 3.24 0.41 14.12
CA LEU A 44 3.59 -0.69 15.01
C LEU A 44 2.81 -1.97 14.63
N GLU A 45 1.51 -1.87 14.38
CA GLU A 45 0.71 -3.01 13.90
C GLU A 45 1.22 -3.57 12.57
N GLN A 46 1.65 -2.70 11.65
CA GLN A 46 2.24 -3.13 10.38
C GLN A 46 3.55 -3.90 10.58
N GLN A 47 4.43 -3.47 11.50
CA GLN A 47 5.68 -4.18 11.81
C GLN A 47 5.43 -5.59 12.37
N TYR A 48 4.32 -5.75 13.10
CA TYR A 48 3.91 -7.03 13.70
C TYR A 48 2.88 -7.79 12.85
N SER A 49 2.57 -7.30 11.66
CA SER A 49 1.70 -7.97 10.71
C SER A 49 2.43 -9.11 10.02
N GLN A 50 1.78 -10.26 9.94
CA GLN A 50 2.24 -11.42 9.23
C GLN A 50 1.50 -11.48 7.90
N ILE A 51 2.26 -11.47 6.80
CA ILE A 51 1.73 -11.70 5.47
C ILE A 51 1.26 -13.16 5.41
N PRO A 52 0.01 -13.43 5.00
CA PRO A 52 -0.48 -14.80 4.92
C PRO A 52 0.28 -15.57 3.85
N ASP A 53 0.44 -16.88 4.05
CA ASP A 53 0.95 -17.75 2.99
C ASP A 53 -0.09 -17.87 1.87
N ILE A 54 0.21 -17.22 0.75
CA ILE A 54 -0.62 -17.21 -0.46
C ILE A 54 -0.21 -18.27 -1.48
N SER A 55 0.84 -19.06 -1.23
CA SER A 55 1.44 -19.98 -2.21
C SER A 55 0.48 -21.05 -2.75
N ARG A 56 -0.54 -21.42 -1.96
CA ARG A 56 -1.57 -22.41 -2.32
C ARG A 56 -2.93 -21.79 -2.59
N ASN A 57 -3.05 -20.46 -2.55
CA ASN A 57 -4.32 -19.81 -2.76
C ASN A 57 -4.62 -19.72 -4.27
N PRO A 58 -5.74 -20.29 -4.75
CA PRO A 58 -6.06 -20.31 -6.18
C PRO A 58 -6.24 -18.90 -6.78
N THR A 59 -6.54 -17.87 -5.98
CA THR A 59 -6.71 -16.50 -6.46
C THR A 59 -5.39 -15.88 -6.94
N TYR A 60 -4.25 -16.39 -6.48
CA TYR A 60 -2.90 -15.98 -6.94
C TYR A 60 -2.30 -16.96 -7.97
N ALA A 61 -3.03 -18.02 -8.34
CA ALA A 61 -2.59 -18.91 -9.39
C ALA A 61 -2.69 -18.22 -10.77
N GLN A 62 -1.91 -18.72 -11.73
CA GLN A 62 -1.89 -18.15 -13.07
C GLN A 62 -3.27 -18.24 -13.74
N TYR A 63 -3.71 -17.13 -14.35
CA TYR A 63 -4.86 -17.06 -15.22
C TYR A 63 -4.47 -17.30 -16.69
N ALA A 64 -3.45 -16.59 -17.18
CA ALA A 64 -2.99 -16.71 -18.57
C ALA A 64 -1.52 -16.33 -18.73
N SER A 65 -0.94 -16.76 -19.86
CA SER A 65 0.32 -16.21 -20.40
C SER A 65 0.02 -15.53 -21.73
N VAL A 66 0.72 -14.44 -22.04
CA VAL A 66 0.81 -13.90 -23.40
C VAL A 66 2.14 -14.33 -24.02
N VAL A 67 2.07 -14.88 -25.23
CA VAL A 67 3.21 -15.48 -25.94
C VAL A 67 3.44 -14.77 -27.27
N VAL A 68 4.69 -14.38 -27.55
CA VAL A 68 5.11 -13.80 -28.83
C VAL A 68 6.24 -14.65 -29.37
N ASN A 69 6.10 -15.19 -30.59
CA ASN A 69 7.11 -16.04 -31.24
C ASN A 69 7.62 -17.18 -30.33
N GLY A 70 6.71 -17.82 -29.58
CA GLY A 70 7.03 -18.93 -28.66
C GLY A 70 7.66 -18.51 -27.32
N LYS A 71 7.82 -17.21 -27.05
CA LYS A 71 8.34 -16.68 -25.77
C LYS A 71 7.22 -16.04 -24.96
N VAL A 72 7.15 -16.36 -23.66
CA VAL A 72 6.22 -15.72 -22.73
C VAL A 72 6.69 -14.28 -22.48
N VAL A 73 5.85 -13.30 -22.82
CA VAL A 73 6.12 -11.87 -22.63
C VAL A 73 5.40 -11.29 -21.41
N ALA A 74 4.33 -11.95 -20.97
CA ALA A 74 3.58 -11.62 -19.77
C ALA A 74 2.96 -12.87 -19.16
N LYS A 75 2.93 -12.96 -17.82
CA LYS A 75 2.09 -13.88 -17.06
C LYS A 75 1.10 -13.07 -16.25
N ILE A 76 -0.12 -13.57 -16.14
CA ILE A 76 -1.22 -12.87 -15.49
C ILE A 76 -1.86 -13.84 -14.52
N ASP A 77 -2.06 -13.45 -13.27
CA ASP A 77 -2.73 -14.27 -12.26
C ASP A 77 -4.24 -14.02 -12.20
N ASN A 78 -4.95 -14.79 -11.37
CA ASN A 78 -6.40 -14.66 -11.22
C ASN A 78 -6.83 -13.35 -10.54
N HIS A 79 -5.95 -12.58 -9.89
CA HIS A 79 -6.25 -11.21 -9.44
C HIS A 79 -6.14 -10.20 -10.59
N GLY A 80 -5.44 -10.58 -11.65
CA GLY A 80 -5.10 -9.73 -12.79
C GLY A 80 -3.72 -9.11 -12.68
N PHE A 81 -2.90 -9.44 -11.69
CA PHE A 81 -1.52 -8.95 -11.60
C PHE A 81 -0.70 -9.48 -12.77
N VAL A 82 0.11 -8.59 -13.36
CA VAL A 82 0.91 -8.90 -14.54
C VAL A 82 2.39 -8.93 -14.19
N GLU A 83 3.02 -10.06 -14.43
CA GLU A 83 4.46 -10.23 -14.41
C GLU A 83 4.99 -10.14 -15.85
N THR A 84 5.93 -9.24 -16.11
CA THR A 84 6.59 -9.08 -17.43
C THR A 84 8.10 -9.07 -17.28
N ALA A 85 8.82 -9.35 -18.38
CA ALA A 85 10.26 -9.12 -18.41
C ALA A 85 10.56 -7.64 -18.64
N ASN A 86 11.70 -7.13 -18.14
CA ASN A 86 12.09 -5.72 -18.28
C ASN A 86 12.03 -5.19 -19.72
N ALA A 87 12.36 -6.03 -20.71
CA ALA A 87 12.32 -5.65 -22.13
C ALA A 87 10.91 -5.45 -22.69
N THR A 88 9.88 -6.02 -22.06
CA THR A 88 8.47 -5.93 -22.47
C THR A 88 7.63 -5.04 -21.56
N ALA A 89 8.20 -4.56 -20.45
CA ALA A 89 7.50 -3.75 -19.45
C ALA A 89 6.88 -2.46 -20.01
N GLY A 90 7.59 -1.75 -20.90
CA GLY A 90 7.10 -0.50 -21.49
C GLY A 90 5.82 -0.68 -22.33
N PRO A 91 5.87 -1.49 -23.41
CA PRO A 91 4.68 -1.78 -24.22
C PRO A 91 3.53 -2.41 -23.42
N CYS A 92 3.82 -3.27 -22.45
CA CYS A 92 2.78 -3.85 -21.59
C CYS A 92 2.15 -2.81 -20.65
N ALA A 93 2.90 -1.79 -20.21
CA ALA A 93 2.39 -0.80 -19.26
C ALA A 93 1.22 0.02 -19.83
N ASP A 94 1.29 0.42 -21.10
CA ASP A 94 0.20 1.18 -21.73
C ASP A 94 -1.02 0.30 -22.00
N ALA A 95 -0.81 -0.94 -22.42
CA ALA A 95 -1.87 -1.94 -22.56
C ALA A 95 -2.59 -2.22 -21.22
N ILE A 96 -1.84 -2.29 -20.11
CA ILE A 96 -2.41 -2.46 -18.76
C ILE A 96 -3.26 -1.25 -18.38
N LYS A 97 -2.78 -0.02 -18.60
CA LYS A 97 -3.56 1.20 -18.31
C LYS A 97 -4.87 1.24 -19.10
N GLU A 98 -4.84 0.84 -20.37
CA GLU A 98 -6.05 0.80 -21.20
C GLU A 98 -7.05 -0.24 -20.70
N ALA A 99 -6.57 -1.43 -20.32
CA ALA A 99 -7.41 -2.45 -19.69
C ALA A 99 -8.05 -1.93 -18.40
N ASP A 100 -7.26 -1.29 -17.52
CA ASP A 100 -7.70 -0.78 -16.23
C ASP A 100 -8.78 0.31 -16.39
N ALA A 101 -8.62 1.21 -17.37
CA ALA A 101 -9.60 2.25 -17.68
C ALA A 101 -10.93 1.65 -18.16
N GLY A 102 -10.89 0.57 -18.93
CA GLY A 102 -12.08 -0.15 -19.41
C GLY A 102 -12.79 -0.96 -18.32
N SER A 103 -12.03 -1.47 -17.34
CA SER A 103 -12.52 -2.33 -16.26
C SER A 103 -13.29 -1.61 -15.15
N ARG A 104 -13.32 -0.28 -15.12
CA ARG A 104 -14.03 0.53 -14.09
C ARG A 104 -13.71 0.11 -12.65
N GLY A 105 -12.49 -0.33 -12.40
CA GLY A 105 -12.05 -0.80 -11.08
C GLY A 105 -12.45 -2.24 -10.73
N SER A 106 -12.90 -3.06 -11.70
CA SER A 106 -13.06 -4.49 -11.48
C SER A 106 -11.73 -5.16 -11.15
N SER A 107 -11.77 -6.23 -10.35
CA SER A 107 -10.62 -7.03 -9.98
C SER A 107 -10.90 -8.50 -10.29
N GLY A 108 -9.86 -9.33 -10.27
CA GLY A 108 -10.03 -10.76 -10.46
C GLY A 108 -9.95 -11.20 -11.94
N PRO A 109 -10.53 -12.36 -12.29
CA PRO A 109 -10.39 -12.98 -13.60
C PRO A 109 -10.89 -12.14 -14.79
N GLU A 110 -11.87 -11.26 -14.59
CA GLU A 110 -12.31 -10.32 -15.63
C GLU A 110 -11.24 -9.28 -15.96
N LEU A 111 -10.60 -8.71 -14.94
CA LEU A 111 -9.45 -7.82 -15.12
C LEU A 111 -8.27 -8.56 -15.76
N ALA A 112 -8.00 -9.79 -15.30
CA ALA A 112 -6.95 -10.64 -15.85
C ALA A 112 -7.16 -10.90 -17.35
N GLN A 113 -8.41 -11.14 -17.76
CA GLN A 113 -8.77 -11.30 -19.17
C GLN A 113 -8.54 -10.01 -19.97
N ALA A 114 -9.07 -8.88 -19.49
CA ALA A 114 -8.93 -7.60 -20.19
C ALA A 114 -7.45 -7.22 -20.39
N ARG A 115 -6.61 -7.44 -19.37
CA ARG A 115 -5.16 -7.23 -19.46
C ARG A 115 -4.51 -8.21 -20.43
N ALA A 116 -4.89 -9.49 -20.42
CA ALA A 116 -4.36 -10.48 -21.36
C ALA A 116 -4.66 -10.10 -22.82
N GLU A 117 -5.88 -9.66 -23.10
CA GLU A 117 -6.33 -9.21 -24.42
C GLU A 117 -5.56 -7.98 -24.89
N LYS A 118 -5.45 -6.95 -24.04
CA LYS A 118 -4.73 -5.72 -24.38
C LYS A 118 -3.23 -5.95 -24.57
N ILE A 119 -2.61 -6.77 -23.73
CA ILE A 119 -1.19 -7.10 -23.88
C ILE A 119 -0.95 -7.92 -25.15
N ALA A 120 -1.82 -8.90 -25.45
CA ALA A 120 -1.71 -9.68 -26.68
C ALA A 120 -1.86 -8.81 -27.93
N GLU A 121 -2.81 -7.87 -27.92
CA GLU A 121 -3.01 -6.88 -28.99
C GLU A 121 -1.76 -6.02 -29.20
N ALA A 122 -1.24 -5.39 -28.13
CA ALA A 122 -0.08 -4.50 -28.20
C ALA A 122 1.21 -5.20 -28.61
N MET A 123 1.36 -6.47 -28.24
CA MET A 123 2.58 -7.25 -28.48
C MET A 123 2.50 -8.13 -29.73
N HIS A 124 1.38 -8.12 -30.45
CA HIS A 124 1.08 -9.07 -31.52
C HIS A 124 1.27 -10.52 -31.09
N GLY A 125 0.85 -10.82 -29.85
CA GLY A 125 0.99 -12.11 -29.21
C GLY A 125 -0.29 -12.93 -29.21
N THR A 126 -0.20 -14.12 -28.64
CA THR A 126 -1.34 -15.02 -28.41
C THR A 126 -1.53 -15.27 -26.92
N ILE A 127 -2.79 -15.40 -26.50
CA ILE A 127 -3.14 -15.72 -25.12
C ILE A 127 -3.18 -17.23 -24.96
N VAL A 128 -2.45 -17.74 -23.97
CA VAL A 128 -2.49 -19.13 -23.52
C VAL A 128 -3.10 -19.16 -22.13
N LYS A 129 -4.37 -19.58 -22.05
CA LYS A 129 -5.10 -19.67 -20.77
C LYS A 129 -4.58 -20.84 -19.93
N ALA A 130 -4.38 -20.60 -18.64
CA ALA A 130 -3.86 -21.61 -17.72
C ALA A 130 -4.99 -22.56 -17.25
N PRO A 131 -4.68 -23.83 -16.91
CA PRO A 131 -5.64 -24.73 -16.29
C PRO A 131 -6.19 -24.24 -14.94
N THR A 132 -5.46 -23.34 -14.28
CA THR A 132 -5.80 -22.69 -13.01
C THR A 132 -6.63 -21.43 -13.17
N ALA A 133 -6.99 -21.05 -14.41
CA ALA A 133 -7.79 -19.86 -14.66
C ALA A 133 -9.18 -19.98 -14.03
N MET A 134 -9.50 -19.06 -13.13
CA MET A 134 -10.79 -19.00 -12.45
C MET A 134 -11.82 -18.25 -13.28
N THR A 135 -13.10 -18.49 -12.98
CA THR A 135 -14.18 -17.56 -13.37
C THR A 135 -14.31 -16.47 -12.32
N GLN A 136 -14.89 -15.31 -12.68
CA GLN A 136 -15.14 -14.24 -11.72
C GLN A 136 -15.94 -14.73 -10.51
N ARG A 137 -17.03 -15.48 -10.76
CA ARG A 137 -17.86 -16.05 -9.70
C ARG A 137 -17.07 -16.97 -8.75
N ALA A 138 -16.15 -17.78 -9.26
CA ALA A 138 -15.34 -18.65 -8.41
C ALA A 138 -14.33 -17.84 -7.59
N PHE A 139 -13.77 -16.78 -8.17
CA PHE A 139 -12.87 -15.85 -7.49
C PHE A 139 -13.59 -15.11 -6.36
N ASP A 140 -14.77 -14.55 -6.62
CA ASP A 140 -15.58 -13.82 -5.63
C ASP A 140 -16.03 -14.71 -4.47
N ALA A 141 -16.27 -16.01 -4.75
CA ALA A 141 -16.63 -16.99 -3.74
C ALA A 141 -15.43 -17.50 -2.92
N THR A 142 -14.20 -17.18 -3.32
CA THR A 142 -13.00 -17.64 -2.63
C THR A 142 -12.59 -16.66 -1.54
N ALA A 143 -12.45 -17.16 -0.31
CA ALA A 143 -11.99 -16.35 0.82
C ALA A 143 -10.58 -15.80 0.54
N GLN A 144 -10.44 -14.48 0.62
CA GLN A 144 -9.15 -13.82 0.42
C GLN A 144 -8.31 -13.92 1.70
N PRO A 145 -7.02 -14.27 1.57
CA PRO A 145 -6.13 -14.40 2.72
C PRO A 145 -5.88 -13.02 3.33
N GLN A 146 -6.00 -12.93 4.65
CA GLN A 146 -5.86 -11.66 5.39
C GLN A 146 -4.56 -11.66 6.19
N ALA A 147 -3.92 -10.50 6.29
CA ALA A 147 -2.81 -10.32 7.21
C ALA A 147 -3.31 -10.43 8.67
N THR A 148 -2.47 -10.97 9.54
CA THR A 148 -2.77 -11.09 10.97
C THR A 148 -1.70 -10.38 11.78
N VAL A 149 -2.08 -9.69 12.85
CA VAL A 149 -1.13 -9.00 13.73
C VAL A 149 -0.76 -9.91 14.90
N ASN A 150 0.54 -10.07 15.17
CA ASN A 150 1.00 -10.73 16.38
C ASN A 150 0.94 -9.77 17.58
N TYR A 151 -0.25 -9.61 18.14
CA TYR A 151 -0.49 -8.71 19.28
C TYR A 151 0.32 -9.06 20.53
N GLU A 152 0.65 -10.33 20.74
CA GLU A 152 1.47 -10.73 21.88
C GLU A 152 2.91 -10.22 21.77
N ALA A 153 3.52 -10.39 20.59
CA ALA A 153 4.86 -9.88 20.34
C ALA A 153 4.87 -8.34 20.33
N MET A 154 3.84 -7.72 19.73
CA MET A 154 3.69 -6.27 19.69
C MET A 154 3.61 -5.64 21.09
N ARG A 155 2.85 -6.24 22.03
CA ARG A 155 2.75 -5.74 23.41
C ARG A 155 4.05 -5.82 24.20
N ARG A 156 5.00 -6.65 23.77
CA ARG A 156 6.34 -6.76 24.38
C ARG A 156 7.33 -5.75 23.76
N ASP A 157 6.96 -5.06 22.68
CA ASP A 157 7.78 -4.02 22.08
C ASP A 157 7.86 -2.78 22.99
N PRO A 158 9.04 -2.21 23.24
CA PRO A 158 9.19 -0.96 23.98
C PRO A 158 8.39 0.22 23.40
N GLU A 159 8.20 0.29 22.08
CA GLU A 159 7.40 1.32 21.42
C GLU A 159 5.92 1.24 21.81
N TYR A 160 5.38 0.04 22.04
CA TYR A 160 4.03 -0.13 22.58
C TYR A 160 3.89 0.56 23.95
N ALA A 161 4.87 0.36 24.84
CA ALA A 161 4.88 1.01 26.15
C ALA A 161 5.03 2.54 26.04
N GLN A 162 5.82 3.03 25.09
CA GLN A 162 5.97 4.47 24.82
C GLN A 162 4.66 5.11 24.33
N ILE A 163 3.95 4.42 23.43
CA ILE A 163 2.62 4.83 22.94
C ILE A 163 1.64 4.97 24.12
N GLU A 164 1.59 3.99 25.01
CA GLU A 164 0.73 4.02 26.19
C GLU A 164 1.14 5.11 27.19
N GLN A 165 2.45 5.35 27.35
CA GLN A 165 2.94 6.43 28.20
C GLN A 165 2.57 7.81 27.66
N LEU A 166 2.66 8.02 26.34
CA LEU A 166 2.24 9.26 25.68
C LEU A 166 0.75 9.52 25.85
N LYS A 167 -0.11 8.50 25.70
CA LYS A 167 -1.55 8.61 25.98
C LYS A 167 -1.83 9.03 27.41
N LYS A 168 -1.15 8.43 28.38
CA LYS A 168 -1.29 8.80 29.81
C LYS A 168 -0.82 10.22 30.08
N ALA A 169 0.32 10.63 29.51
CA ALA A 169 0.83 11.98 29.67
C ALA A 169 -0.12 13.03 29.09
N HIS A 170 -0.70 12.75 27.92
CA HIS A 170 -1.68 13.64 27.30
C HIS A 170 -2.97 13.76 28.11
N ALA A 171 -3.52 12.64 28.58
CA ALA A 171 -4.71 12.65 29.44
C ALA A 171 -4.46 13.44 30.74
N ALA A 172 -3.29 13.29 31.36
CA ALA A 172 -2.92 14.06 32.55
C ALA A 172 -2.81 15.56 32.27
N PHE A 173 -2.27 15.95 31.11
CA PHE A 173 -2.20 17.35 30.69
C PHE A 173 -3.59 17.96 30.50
N LEU A 174 -4.50 17.25 29.83
CA LEU A 174 -5.89 17.71 29.64
C LEU A 174 -6.61 17.89 30.98
N ALA A 175 -6.44 16.95 31.92
CA ALA A 175 -7.03 17.05 33.26
C ALA A 175 -6.53 18.30 34.01
N GLN A 176 -5.21 18.57 33.97
CA GLN A 176 -4.63 19.77 34.59
C GLN A 176 -5.16 21.07 33.97
N GLN A 177 -5.37 21.10 32.64
CA GLN A 177 -5.95 22.28 31.99
C GLN A 177 -7.39 22.54 32.43
N MET A 178 -8.20 21.48 32.59
CA MET A 178 -9.59 21.61 33.05
C MET A 178 -9.64 22.15 34.49
N GLU A 179 -8.83 21.60 35.41
CA GLU A 179 -8.76 22.08 36.79
C GLU A 179 -8.29 23.54 36.91
N GLN A 180 -7.38 23.98 36.03
CA GLN A 180 -6.92 25.38 35.97
C GLN A 180 -7.97 26.32 35.38
N GLN A 181 -8.84 25.84 34.48
CA GLN A 181 -9.94 26.64 33.94
C GLN A 181 -11.07 26.80 34.97
N ASP A 182 -11.38 25.75 35.74
CA ASP A 182 -12.43 25.77 36.77
C ASP A 182 -12.04 26.56 38.03
N SER A 183 -10.74 26.76 38.29
CA SER A 183 -10.25 27.54 39.44
C SER A 183 -10.10 29.05 39.19
N VAL A 184 -10.30 29.48 37.94
CA VAL A 184 -10.21 30.89 37.51
C VAL A 184 -11.58 31.48 37.15
N ALA A 185 -12.64 30.66 37.15
CA ALA A 185 -14.04 31.04 36.97
C ALA A 185 -14.75 31.28 38.31
#